data_AF-A0A3L7PPW6-F1
#
_entry.id   AF-A0A3L7PPW6-F1
#
_cell.length_a   1.000
_cell.length_b   1.000
_cell.length_c   1.000
_cell.angle_alpha   90.00
_cell.angle_beta   90.00
_cell.angle_gamma   90.00
#
_symmetry.space_group_name_H-M   'P 1'
#
loop_
_entity.id
_entity.type
_entity.pdbx_description
1 polymer ?
#
loop_
_entity_poly.entity_id
_entity_poly.type
_entity_poly.pdbx_seq_one_letter_code
_entity_poly.pdbx_strand_id
1 'polypeptide(L)'
;MRYLTAGESHGPGLLAIVEGIPAGLSIDSEFINGELKRRQAGYGRGARQRMETDKAEFISGVRRGVSMGGPIAMRIPNEDNRLDDPAKTPSVSR
;
A
#
# COMPACT_ATOMS: atom_id res chain seq x y z
N MET A 1 -7.10 11.63 -14.42
CA MET A 1 -6.54 10.58 -13.56
C MET A 1 -7.41 10.45 -12.33
N ARG A 2 -7.73 9.22 -11.89
CA ARG A 2 -8.52 8.95 -10.68
C ARG A 2 -7.84 7.84 -9.88
N TYR A 3 -8.07 7.81 -8.57
CA TYR A 3 -7.58 6.72 -7.73
C TYR A 3 -8.59 6.35 -6.64
N LEU A 4 -8.51 5.09 -6.21
CA LEU A 4 -9.30 4.50 -5.14
C LEU A 4 -8.37 3.82 -4.15
N THR A 5 -8.69 3.88 -2.87
CA THR A 5 -7.94 3.21 -1.81
C THR A 5 -8.88 2.35 -0.97
N ALA A 6 -8.42 1.20 -0.52
CA ALA A 6 -9.15 0.30 0.37
C ALA A 6 -8.22 -0.31 1.42
N GLY A 7 -8.81 -0.81 2.51
CA GLY A 7 -8.13 -1.52 3.59
C GLY A 7 -8.31 -0.87 4.96
N GLU A 8 -8.22 -1.71 5.98
CA GLU A 8 -8.39 -1.37 7.39
C GLU A 8 -7.03 -1.31 8.12
N SER A 9 -6.94 -0.53 9.20
CA SER A 9 -5.67 -0.33 9.92
C SER A 9 -5.02 -1.62 10.45
N HIS A 10 -5.83 -2.63 10.81
CA HIS A 10 -5.36 -3.95 11.25
C HIS A 10 -5.81 -5.06 10.30
N GLY A 11 -6.28 -4.72 9.09
CA GLY A 11 -6.62 -5.68 8.05
C GLY A 11 -5.38 -6.30 7.39
N PRO A 12 -5.57 -7.23 6.43
CA PRO A 12 -4.48 -7.96 5.77
C PRO A 12 -3.56 -7.09 4.90
N GLY A 13 -3.95 -5.86 4.61
CA GLY A 13 -3.17 -4.92 3.81
C GLY A 13 -4.01 -3.80 3.25
N LEU A 14 -3.35 -2.90 2.55
CA LEU A 14 -3.95 -1.79 1.83
C LEU A 14 -3.96 -2.09 0.32
N LEU A 15 -4.94 -1.55 -0.38
CA LEU A 15 -5.02 -1.58 -1.83
C LEU A 15 -5.14 -0.15 -2.36
N ALA A 16 -4.38 0.16 -3.41
CA ALA A 16 -4.55 1.37 -4.21
C ALA A 16 -4.80 0.98 -5.66
N ILE A 17 -5.83 1.56 -6.27
CA ILE A 17 -6.14 1.40 -7.69
C ILE A 17 -6.03 2.78 -8.34
N VAL A 18 -5.21 2.90 -9.38
CA VAL A 18 -4.97 4.15 -10.11
C VAL A 18 -5.36 3.96 -11.57
N GLU A 19 -6.19 4.86 -12.08
CA GLU A 19 -6.74 4.79 -13.43
C GLU A 19 -6.51 6.08 -14.23
N GLY A 20 -6.47 5.92 -15.56
CA GLY A 20 -6.16 6.99 -16.50
C GLY A 20 -4.67 7.27 -16.65
N ILE A 21 -3.82 6.27 -16.34
CA ILE A 21 -2.40 6.27 -16.66
C ILE A 21 -2.23 5.81 -18.12
N PRO A 22 -1.61 6.60 -19.01
CA PRO A 22 -1.29 6.17 -20.38
C PRO A 22 -0.40 4.93 -20.39
N ALA A 23 -0.50 4.11 -21.43
CA ALA A 23 0.44 3.01 -21.65
C ALA A 23 1.85 3.53 -22.01
N GLY A 24 2.89 2.76 -21.67
CA GLY A 24 4.27 3.07 -22.05
C GLY A 24 5.04 3.95 -21.05
N LEU A 25 4.45 4.30 -19.91
CA LEU A 25 5.15 5.03 -18.86
C LEU A 25 5.99 4.09 -18.01
N SER A 26 7.23 4.48 -17.73
CA SER A 26 8.10 3.76 -16.80
C SER A 26 7.56 3.88 -15.38
N ILE A 27 7.50 2.76 -14.67
CA ILE A 27 7.06 2.64 -13.30
C ILE A 27 8.26 2.23 -12.45
N ASP A 28 8.71 3.16 -11.62
CA ASP A 28 9.82 2.94 -10.70
C ASP A 28 9.30 2.41 -9.36
N SER A 29 9.40 1.09 -9.18
CA SER A 29 9.02 0.43 -7.92
C SER A 29 9.92 0.82 -6.75
N GLU A 30 11.19 1.15 -7.00
CA GLU A 30 12.13 1.53 -5.94
C GLU A 30 11.79 2.91 -5.40
N PHE A 31 11.47 3.86 -6.28
CA PHE A 31 10.95 5.16 -5.90
C PHE A 31 9.69 5.02 -5.04
N ILE A 32 8.72 4.21 -5.47
CA ILE A 32 7.47 4.00 -4.73
C ILE A 32 7.74 3.40 -3.34
N ASN A 33 8.59 2.38 -3.25
CA ASN A 33 8.97 1.78 -1.96
C ASN A 33 9.76 2.77 -1.07
N GLY A 34 10.56 3.65 -1.68
CA GLY A 34 11.23 4.76 -0.98
C GLY A 34 10.23 5.73 -0.36
N GLU A 35 9.17 6.10 -1.08
CA GLU A 35 8.10 6.96 -0.56
C GLU A 35 7.30 6.28 0.56
N LEU A 36 7.03 4.98 0.45
CA LEU A 36 6.41 4.19 1.53
C LEU A 36 7.26 4.22 2.80
N LYS A 37 8.58 3.99 2.65
CA LYS A 37 9.52 4.06 3.77
C LYS A 37 9.59 5.46 4.39
N ARG A 38 9.58 6.52 3.57
CA ARG A 38 9.54 7.91 4.07
C ARG A 38 8.27 8.18 4.88
N ARG A 39 7.12 7.64 4.47
CA ARG A 39 5.84 7.79 5.19
C ARG A 39 5.89 7.20 6.62
N GLN A 40 6.66 6.14 6.82
CA GLN A 40 6.84 5.50 8.12
C GLN A 40 7.74 6.31 9.07
N ALA A 41 8.61 7.18 8.55
CA ALA A 41 9.67 7.85 9.30
C ALA A 41 9.27 9.16 10.02
N GLY A 42 7.98 9.45 10.18
CA GLY A 42 7.50 10.69 10.82
C GLY A 42 7.81 10.79 12.33
N TYR A 43 8.00 12.02 12.83
CA TYR A 43 8.27 12.29 14.26
C TYR A 43 7.08 11.83 15.14
N GLY A 44 7.36 11.13 16.25
CA GLY A 44 6.34 10.57 17.16
C GLY A 44 5.88 9.13 16.84
N ARG A 45 6.46 8.50 15.82
CA ARG A 45 6.19 7.12 15.40
C ARG A 45 7.12 6.16 16.16
N GLY A 46 6.57 5.22 16.95
CA GLY A 46 7.30 4.35 17.87
C GLY A 46 8.16 3.26 17.22
N ALA A 47 8.91 2.49 18.02
CA ALA A 47 9.85 1.44 17.55
C ALA A 47 9.25 0.42 16.58
N ARG A 48 7.94 0.16 16.66
CA ARG A 48 7.19 -0.76 15.79
C ARG A 48 7.21 -0.35 14.31
N GLN A 49 7.18 0.96 14.03
CA GLN A 49 7.16 1.48 12.65
C GLN A 49 8.53 1.50 11.98
N ARG A 50 9.61 1.19 12.71
CA ARG A 50 10.95 0.99 12.13
C ARG A 50 11.14 -0.42 11.57
N MET A 51 10.26 -1.36 11.90
CA MET A 51 10.38 -2.77 11.50
C MET A 51 9.47 -3.13 10.31
N GLU A 52 8.47 -2.32 9.98
CA GLU A 52 7.55 -2.58 8.87
C GLU A 52 8.24 -2.34 7.52
N THR A 53 8.45 -3.41 6.77
CA THR A 53 8.98 -3.35 5.39
C THR A 53 7.86 -3.19 4.37
N ASP A 54 7.08 -2.11 4.46
CA ASP A 54 6.00 -1.82 3.51
C ASP A 54 6.57 -1.83 2.08
N LYS A 55 6.12 -2.79 1.28
CA LYS A 55 6.47 -2.91 -0.13
C LYS A 55 5.21 -2.93 -0.97
N ALA A 56 5.21 -2.16 -2.05
CA ALA A 56 4.12 -2.21 -3.02
C ALA A 56 4.27 -3.45 -3.91
N GLU A 57 3.24 -4.30 -3.92
CA GLU A 57 3.05 -5.40 -4.85
C GLU A 57 2.15 -4.94 -5.99
N PHE A 58 2.67 -4.90 -7.21
CA PHE A 58 1.85 -4.63 -8.39
C PHE A 58 1.04 -5.86 -8.78
N ILE A 59 -0.29 -5.74 -8.73
CA ILE A 59 -1.24 -6.81 -9.06
C ILE A 59 -1.71 -6.71 -10.51
N SER A 60 -1.85 -5.48 -11.05
CA SER A 60 -2.32 -5.24 -12.42
C SER A 60 -1.72 -3.97 -13.03
N GLY A 61 -1.91 -3.80 -14.34
CA GLY A 61 -1.65 -2.55 -15.05
C GLY A 61 -0.18 -2.23 -15.32
N VAL A 62 0.75 -3.01 -14.77
CA VAL A 62 2.20 -2.87 -14.98
C VAL A 62 2.79 -4.18 -15.45
N ARG A 63 3.63 -4.13 -16.49
CA ARG A 63 4.38 -5.28 -17.00
C ARG A 63 5.80 -4.86 -17.31
N ARG A 64 6.78 -5.58 -16.74
CA ARG A 64 8.22 -5.29 -16.92
C ARG A 64 8.58 -3.83 -16.60
N GLY A 65 7.99 -3.28 -15.54
CA GLY A 65 8.22 -1.89 -15.12
C GLY A 65 7.57 -0.84 -16.02
N VAL A 66 6.62 -1.21 -16.89
CA VAL A 66 5.96 -0.27 -17.81
C VAL A 66 4.44 -0.36 -17.65
N SER A 67 3.76 0.79 -17.66
CA SER A 67 2.30 0.86 -17.62
C SER A 67 1.66 0.30 -18.88
N MET A 68 0.52 -0.38 -18.71
CA MET A 68 -0.20 -1.05 -19.80
C MET A 68 -1.46 -0.28 -20.26
N GLY A 69 -1.72 0.92 -19.71
CA GLY A 69 -2.90 1.75 -20.05
C GLY A 69 -4.19 1.37 -19.30
N GLY A 70 -4.26 0.14 -18.78
CA GLY A 70 -5.32 -0.29 -17.86
C GLY A 70 -5.09 0.17 -16.42
N PRO A 71 -6.04 -0.13 -15.50
CA PRO A 71 -5.91 0.19 -14.08
C PRO A 71 -4.67 -0.44 -13.45
N ILE A 72 -3.90 0.36 -12.72
CA ILE A 72 -2.76 -0.09 -11.92
C ILE A 72 -3.26 -0.37 -10.51
N ALA A 73 -3.28 -1.63 -10.10
CA ALA A 73 -3.59 -2.04 -8.73
C ALA A 73 -2.29 -2.37 -7.99
N MET A 74 -2.11 -1.74 -6.82
CA MET A 74 -0.99 -1.96 -5.91
C MET A 74 -1.52 -2.43 -4.56
N ARG A 75 -1.00 -3.55 -4.06
CA ARG A 75 -1.27 -4.05 -2.71
C ARG A 75 -0.07 -3.76 -1.82
N ILE A 76 -0.32 -3.35 -0.58
CA ILE A 76 0.70 -3.19 0.46
C ILE A 76 0.30 -4.13 1.60
N PRO A 77 0.99 -5.27 1.79
CA PRO A 77 0.65 -6.21 2.85
C PRO A 77 0.91 -5.58 4.22
N ASN A 78 0.06 -5.90 5.20
CA ASN A 78 0.22 -5.46 6.58
C ASN A 78 0.64 -6.66 7.44
N GLU A 79 1.85 -6.59 8.01
CA GLU A 79 2.36 -7.65 8.89
C GLU A 79 1.65 -7.67 10.26
N ASP A 80 1.04 -6.55 10.65
CA ASP A 80 0.27 -6.42 11.87
C ASP A 80 -1.23 -6.72 11.67
N ASN A 81 -1.56 -7.58 10.69
CA ASN A 81 -2.94 -8.00 10.45
C ASN A 81 -3.47 -8.80 11.65
N ARG A 82 -4.51 -8.26 12.30
CA ARG A 82 -5.18 -8.85 13.46
C ARG A 82 -6.62 -8.39 13.59
N LEU A 83 -7.26 -8.06 12.46
CA LEU A 83 -8.60 -7.49 12.43
C LEU A 83 -9.61 -8.35 13.23
N ASP A 84 -9.48 -9.67 13.12
CA ASP A 84 -10.35 -10.65 13.78
C ASP A 84 -9.88 -11.06 15.19
N ASP A 85 -8.84 -10.42 15.75
CA ASP A 85 -8.39 -10.62 17.13
C ASP A 85 -9.06 -9.59 18.06
N PRO A 86 -10.16 -9.95 18.76
CA PRO A 86 -10.91 -9.01 19.59
C PRO A 86 -10.15 -8.55 20.83
N ALA A 87 -9.09 -9.26 21.23
CA ALA A 87 -8.26 -8.86 22.37
C ALA A 87 -7.23 -7.79 21.99
N LYS A 88 -6.83 -7.74 20.71
CA LYS A 88 -5.78 -6.83 20.21
C LYS A 88 -6.28 -5.74 19.27
N THR A 89 -7.50 -5.86 18.76
CA THR A 89 -8.15 -4.87 17.90
C THR A 89 -9.30 -4.23 18.68
N PRO A 90 -9.25 -2.92 19.00
CA PRO A 90 -10.34 -2.22 19.66
C PRO A 90 -11.66 -2.37 18.89
N SER A 91 -12.79 -2.44 19.59
CA SER A 91 -14.09 -2.56 18.93
C SER A 91 -14.35 -1.37 18.00
N VAL A 92 -14.90 -1.65 16.82
CA VAL A 92 -15.29 -0.62 15.83
C VAL A 92 -16.57 0.13 16.26
N SER A 93 -16.97 0.03 17.52
CA SER A 93 -18.10 0.78 18.07
C SER A 93 -17.78 2.27 18.01
N ARG A 94 -18.47 2.98 17.12
CA ARG A 94 -18.57 4.43 17.14
C ARG A 94 -19.26 4.92 18.40
#